data_AF-A0A6V8NNG6-F1
#
_entry.id   AF-A0A6V8NNG6-F1
#
_cell.length_a   1.000
_cell.length_b   1.000
_cell.length_c   1.000
_cell.angle_alpha   90.00
_cell.angle_beta   90.00
_cell.angle_gamma   90.00
#
_symmetry.space_group_name_H-M   'P 1'
#
loop_
_entity.id
_entity.type
_entity.pdbx_description
1 polymer ?
#
loop_
_entity_poly.entity_id
_entity_poly.type
_entity_poly.pdbx_seq_one_letter_code
_entity_poly.pdbx_strand_id
1 'polypeptide(L)'
;MRAVKAVFGVLSTLLPESDMAMARNLLPEALQPVWEDSEGQTRTPGSFIRIQPDRHSGVHGLIEAVCTSGEYLSPAEGMVAISAVFGALKEKLRDAADAWSQLIPEEGRKLWEKALTVDQLQDVSQCV
;
A
#
# COMPACT_ATOMS: atom_id res chain seq x y z
N MET A 1 0.58 12.42 -3.88
CA MET A 1 1.29 12.06 -2.61
C MET A 1 0.38 11.49 -1.52
N ARG A 2 -0.86 11.98 -1.34
CA ARG A 2 -1.80 11.48 -0.30
C ARG A 2 -2.03 9.96 -0.36
N ALA A 3 -2.25 9.40 -1.55
CA ALA A 3 -2.42 7.96 -1.75
C ALA A 3 -1.23 7.12 -1.27
N VAL A 4 -0.01 7.52 -1.64
CA VAL A 4 1.21 6.80 -1.26
C VAL A 4 1.36 6.78 0.25
N LYS A 5 1.15 7.93 0.92
CA LYS A 5 1.23 8.01 2.38
C LYS A 5 0.19 7.17 3.08
N ALA A 6 -1.06 7.20 2.61
CA ALA A 6 -2.14 6.40 3.19
C ALA A 6 -1.87 4.90 3.05
N VAL A 7 -1.44 4.45 1.86
CA VAL A 7 -1.13 3.03 1.62
C VAL A 7 0.10 2.59 2.41
N PHE A 8 1.18 3.38 2.44
CA PHE A 8 2.38 3.06 3.21
C PHE A 8 2.11 3.04 4.71
N GLY A 9 1.38 4.03 5.23
CA GLY A 9 1.01 4.09 6.65
C GLY A 9 0.14 2.91 7.07
N VAL A 10 -0.80 2.48 6.24
CA VAL A 10 -1.61 1.29 6.53
C VAL A 10 -0.75 0.02 6.48
N LEU A 11 0.09 -0.15 5.46
CA LEU A 11 0.97 -1.31 5.38
C LEU A 11 1.95 -1.39 6.55
N SER A 12 2.52 -0.26 6.98
CA SER A 12 3.45 -0.23 8.13
C SER A 12 2.79 -0.62 9.45
N THR A 13 1.45 -0.54 9.56
CA THR A 13 0.72 -1.05 10.74
C THR A 13 0.42 -2.54 10.68
N LEU A 14 0.48 -3.14 9.49
CA LEU A 14 0.19 -4.56 9.26
C LEU A 14 1.47 -5.41 9.22
N LEU A 15 2.62 -4.79 8.95
CA LEU A 15 3.91 -5.46 8.89
C LEU A 15 4.52 -5.66 10.29
N PRO A 16 5.09 -6.85 10.58
CA PRO A 16 5.98 -7.05 11.71
C PRO A 16 7.19 -6.10 11.65
N GLU A 17 7.78 -5.76 12.80
CA GLU A 17 8.93 -4.86 12.85
C GLU A 17 10.16 -5.40 12.09
N SER A 18 10.35 -6.73 12.07
CA SER A 18 11.36 -7.40 11.24
C SER A 18 11.20 -7.10 9.75
N ASP A 19 9.95 -7.01 9.31
CA ASP A 19 9.57 -6.91 7.91
C ASP A 19 9.52 -5.45 7.45
N MET A 20 9.27 -4.52 8.38
CA MET A 20 9.34 -3.08 8.11
C MET A 20 10.74 -2.65 7.64
N ALA A 21 11.80 -3.10 8.34
CA ALA A 21 13.18 -2.79 7.94
C ALA A 21 13.52 -3.37 6.57
N MET A 22 13.04 -4.59 6.28
CA MET A 22 13.23 -5.23 4.98
C MET A 22 12.45 -4.51 3.88
N ALA A 23 11.19 -4.14 4.12
CA ALA A 23 10.35 -3.39 3.19
C ALA A 23 11.01 -2.06 2.82
N ARG A 24 11.53 -1.34 3.81
CA ARG A 24 12.27 -0.09 3.59
C ARG A 24 13.52 -0.27 2.75
N ASN A 25 14.33 -1.30 3.02
CA ASN A 25 15.58 -1.54 2.30
C ASN A 25 15.34 -1.92 0.83
N LEU A 26 14.20 -2.54 0.54
CA LEU A 26 13.80 -2.86 -0.83
C LEU A 26 13.25 -1.64 -1.58
N LEU A 27 12.78 -0.61 -0.88
CA LEU A 27 12.28 0.61 -1.51
C LEU A 27 13.42 1.43 -2.13
N PRO A 28 13.18 2.04 -3.31
CA PRO A 28 14.09 3.03 -3.88
C PRO A 28 14.33 4.18 -2.88
N GLU A 29 15.54 4.74 -2.87
CA GLU A 29 15.94 5.82 -1.95
C GLU A 29 14.96 7.01 -1.95
N ALA A 30 14.37 7.33 -3.11
CA ALA A 30 13.38 8.41 -3.25
C ALA A 30 12.06 8.16 -2.49
N LEU A 31 11.71 6.90 -2.20
CA LEU A 31 10.47 6.51 -1.51
C LEU A 31 10.67 6.20 -0.03
N GLN A 32 11.91 5.95 0.41
CA GLN A 32 12.24 5.74 1.82
C GLN A 32 11.78 6.90 2.74
N PRO A 33 12.01 8.19 2.43
CA PRO A 33 11.55 9.26 3.31
C PRO A 33 10.02 9.37 3.36
N VAL A 34 9.32 8.97 2.28
CA VAL A 34 7.85 8.92 2.26
C VAL A 34 7.32 7.80 3.13
N TRP A 35 8.01 6.65 3.14
CA TRP A 35 7.71 5.53 4.02
C TRP A 35 7.86 5.93 5.50
N GLU A 36 9.01 6.49 5.88
CA GLU A 36 9.28 6.94 7.26
C GLU A 36 8.26 7.98 7.75
N ASP A 37 7.93 8.97 6.91
CA ASP A 37 6.95 10.00 7.24
C ASP A 37 5.54 9.40 7.44
N SER A 38 5.21 8.32 6.73
CA SER A 38 3.93 7.63 6.83
C SER A 38 3.81 6.77 8.09
N GLU A 39 4.92 6.21 8.59
CA GLU A 39 4.96 5.49 9.87
C GLU A 39 4.62 6.42 11.06
N GLY A 40 5.09 7.66 11.02
CA GLY A 40 4.84 8.65 12.07
C GLY A 40 3.36 9.07 12.16
N GLN A 41 2.67 9.08 11.02
CA GLN A 41 1.29 9.57 10.89
C GLN A 41 0.24 8.59 11.45
N THR A 42 0.54 7.28 11.47
CA THR A 42 -0.31 6.25 12.07
C THR A 42 0.01 5.96 13.53
N ARG A 43 1.18 6.42 14.03
CA ARG A 43 1.63 6.22 15.43
C ARG A 43 1.38 7.42 16.36
N THR A 44 0.81 8.53 15.86
CA THR A 44 0.56 9.71 16.71
C THR A 44 -0.57 9.43 17.72
N PRO A 45 -0.33 9.59 19.04
CA PRO A 45 -1.39 9.41 20.04
C PRO A 45 -2.48 10.49 19.83
N GLY A 46 -3.65 10.08 19.35
CA GLY A 46 -4.76 10.98 18.99
C GLY A 46 -5.20 10.89 17.53
N SER A 47 -4.39 10.28 16.65
CA SER A 47 -4.78 9.87 15.30
C SER A 47 -5.53 8.55 15.41
N PHE A 48 -6.86 8.62 15.39
CA PHE A 48 -7.79 7.50 15.54
C PHE A 48 -7.74 6.54 14.34
N ILE A 49 -6.68 5.74 14.20
CA ILE A 49 -6.79 4.48 13.45
C ILE A 49 -6.02 3.39 14.19
N ARG A 50 -6.53 2.98 15.36
CA ARG A 50 -6.36 1.58 15.76
C ARG A 50 -7.17 0.77 14.77
N ILE A 51 -6.54 0.34 13.67
CA ILE A 51 -7.07 -0.76 12.85
C ILE A 51 -7.12 -1.94 13.82
N GLN A 52 -8.30 -2.21 14.37
CA GLN A 52 -8.47 -3.37 15.25
C GLN A 52 -8.32 -4.60 14.34
N PRO A 53 -7.29 -5.44 14.54
CA PRO A 53 -7.03 -6.58 13.65
C PRO A 53 -8.21 -7.56 13.62
N ASP A 54 -9.05 -7.56 14.64
CA ASP A 54 -10.16 -8.50 14.81
C ASP A 54 -11.47 -8.12 14.07
N ARG A 55 -11.63 -6.88 13.60
CA ARG A 55 -12.92 -6.43 13.00
C ARG A 55 -12.94 -6.30 11.48
N HIS A 56 -11.77 -6.34 10.85
CA HIS A 56 -11.66 -6.08 9.42
C HIS A 56 -10.66 -7.06 8.78
N SER A 57 -10.93 -8.36 8.89
CA SER A 57 -10.16 -9.38 8.16
C SER A 57 -10.45 -9.28 6.66
N GLY A 58 -9.43 -9.42 5.82
CA GLY A 58 -9.61 -9.41 4.37
C GLY A 58 -9.30 -8.09 3.66
N VAL A 59 -9.41 -8.15 2.34
CA VAL A 59 -9.22 -7.03 1.39
C VAL A 59 -10.06 -5.80 1.76
N HIS A 60 -11.25 -6.01 2.33
CA HIS A 60 -12.15 -4.92 2.73
C HIS A 60 -11.56 -4.05 3.84
N GLY A 61 -10.91 -4.65 4.83
CA GLY A 61 -10.28 -3.91 5.93
C GLY A 61 -9.11 -3.06 5.47
N LEU A 62 -8.33 -3.56 4.52
CA LEU A 62 -7.26 -2.79 3.89
C LEU A 62 -7.81 -1.56 3.14
N ILE A 63 -8.91 -1.74 2.40
CA ILE A 63 -9.56 -0.64 1.67
C ILE A 63 -10.12 0.41 2.64
N GLU A 64 -10.82 -0.01 3.69
CA GLU A 64 -11.38 0.91 4.69
C GLU A 64 -10.29 1.67 5.44
N ALA A 65 -9.19 0.99 5.79
CA ALA A 65 -8.04 1.61 6.43
C ALA A 65 -7.41 2.68 5.53
N VAL A 66 -7.24 2.39 4.23
CA VAL A 66 -6.74 3.36 3.26
C VAL A 66 -7.74 4.49 3.03
N CYS A 67 -9.05 4.19 2.99
CA CYS A 67 -10.10 5.21 2.91
C CYS A 67 -10.03 6.18 4.09
N THR A 68 -9.85 5.65 5.30
CA THR A 68 -9.78 6.45 6.52
C THR A 68 -8.49 7.27 6.55
N SER A 69 -7.34 6.64 6.31
CA SER A 69 -6.02 7.30 6.35
C SER A 69 -5.85 8.34 5.23
N GLY A 70 -6.38 8.04 4.04
CA GLY A 70 -6.34 8.92 2.88
C GLY A 70 -7.55 9.83 2.73
N GLU A 71 -8.46 9.85 3.73
CA GLU A 71 -9.76 10.54 3.74
C GLU A 71 -10.44 10.51 2.35
N TYR A 72 -10.60 9.31 1.80
CA TYR A 72 -11.34 9.02 0.58
C TYR A 72 -12.83 8.89 0.90
N LEU A 73 -13.68 9.33 -0.03
CA LEU A 73 -15.12 9.42 0.17
C LEU A 73 -15.83 8.09 -0.12
N SER A 74 -15.16 7.15 -0.78
CA SER A 74 -15.72 5.84 -1.09
C SER A 74 -14.70 4.70 -1.12
N PRO A 75 -15.12 3.45 -0.85
CA PRO A 75 -14.28 2.26 -1.03
C PRO A 75 -13.72 2.12 -2.44
N ALA A 76 -14.43 2.60 -3.46
CA ALA A 76 -13.96 2.58 -4.85
C ALA A 76 -12.73 3.49 -5.04
N GLU A 77 -12.76 4.69 -4.46
CA GLU A 77 -11.60 5.61 -4.47
C GLU A 77 -10.41 5.02 -3.71
N GLY A 78 -10.65 4.40 -2.55
CA GLY A 78 -9.60 3.70 -1.80
C GLY A 78 -8.98 2.55 -2.59
N MET A 79 -9.80 1.75 -3.28
CA MET A 79 -9.31 0.67 -4.14
C MET A 79 -8.48 1.20 -5.31
N VAL A 80 -8.94 2.27 -5.98
CA VAL A 80 -8.17 2.94 -7.05
C VAL A 80 -6.84 3.46 -6.51
N ALA A 81 -6.82 4.06 -5.32
CA ALA A 81 -5.61 4.54 -4.68
C ALA A 81 -4.63 3.40 -4.39
N ILE A 82 -5.10 2.27 -3.85
CA ILE A 82 -4.27 1.08 -3.60
C ILE A 82 -3.71 0.54 -4.91
N SER A 83 -4.55 0.32 -5.92
CA SER A 83 -4.12 -0.21 -7.22
C SER A 83 -3.10 0.70 -7.89
N ALA A 84 -3.30 2.02 -7.86
CA ALA A 84 -2.37 2.98 -8.43
C ALA A 84 -1.02 2.98 -7.71
N VAL A 85 -1.02 2.91 -6.36
CA VAL A 85 0.22 2.85 -5.57
C VAL A 85 0.95 1.54 -5.82
N PHE A 86 0.25 0.40 -5.81
CA PHE A 86 0.86 -0.91 -6.05
C PHE A 86 1.40 -1.05 -7.47
N GLY A 87 0.67 -0.56 -8.48
CA GLY A 87 1.14 -0.52 -9.86
C GLY A 87 2.41 0.31 -10.00
N ALA A 88 2.41 1.52 -9.45
CA ALA A 88 3.60 2.38 -9.45
C ALA A 88 4.77 1.75 -8.66
N LEU A 89 4.49 1.04 -7.57
CA LEU A 89 5.52 0.40 -6.77
C LEU A 89 6.17 -0.77 -7.50
N LYS A 90 5.37 -1.60 -8.19
CA LYS A 90 5.88 -2.68 -9.06
C LYS A 90 6.85 -2.14 -10.11
N GLU A 91 6.50 -1.03 -10.77
CA GLU A 91 7.37 -0.40 -11.78
C GLU A 91 8.68 0.12 -11.22
N LYS A 92 8.64 0.65 -9.99
CA LYS A 92 9.81 1.22 -9.33
C LYS A 92 10.71 0.16 -8.72
N LEU A 93 10.12 -0.92 -8.19
CA LEU A 93 10.86 -2.02 -7.59
C LEU A 93 11.48 -2.95 -8.64
N ARG A 94 10.84 -3.12 -9.80
CA ARG A 94 11.28 -4.01 -10.89
C ARG A 94 11.68 -5.39 -10.33
N ASP A 95 12.98 -5.66 -10.25
CA ASP A 95 13.55 -6.92 -9.77
C ASP A 95 13.26 -7.21 -8.30
N ALA A 96 12.98 -6.18 -7.49
CA ALA A 96 12.63 -6.30 -6.07
C ALA A 96 11.11 -6.47 -5.84
N ALA A 97 10.27 -6.40 -6.88
CA ALA A 97 8.82 -6.42 -6.74
C ALA A 97 8.31 -7.73 -6.12
N ASP A 98 8.90 -8.87 -6.50
CA ASP A 98 8.52 -10.17 -5.97
C ASP A 98 8.88 -10.30 -4.49
N ALA A 99 10.09 -9.88 -4.11
CA ALA A 99 10.53 -9.88 -2.71
C ALA A 99 9.65 -8.98 -1.85
N TRP A 100 9.28 -7.81 -2.37
CA TRP A 100 8.39 -6.88 -1.68
C TRP A 100 6.98 -7.44 -1.53
N SER A 101 6.46 -8.16 -2.53
CA SER A 101 5.13 -8.80 -2.47
C SER A 101 4.99 -9.85 -1.38
N GLN A 102 6.09 -10.52 -1.00
CA GLN A 102 6.11 -11.52 0.07
C GLN A 102 5.95 -10.89 1.45
N LEU A 103 6.36 -9.62 1.60
CA LEU A 103 6.18 -8.86 2.83
C LEU A 103 4.72 -8.44 3.02
N ILE A 104 3.97 -8.25 1.92
CA ILE A 104 2.57 -7.85 2.01
C ILE A 104 1.74 -9.00 2.61
N PRO A 105 0.86 -8.71 3.59
CA PRO A 105 -0.14 -9.64 4.09
C PRO A 105 -1.00 -10.23 2.95
N GLU A 106 -1.57 -11.41 3.14
CA GLU A 106 -2.32 -12.15 2.10
C GLU A 106 -3.40 -11.29 1.43
N GLU A 107 -4.08 -10.46 2.22
CA GLU A 107 -5.13 -9.53 1.78
C GLU A 107 -4.59 -8.49 0.80
N GLY A 108 -3.47 -7.86 1.16
CA GLY A 108 -2.80 -6.90 0.30
C GLY A 108 -2.17 -7.58 -0.93
N ARG A 109 -1.73 -8.84 -0.80
CA ARG A 109 -1.15 -9.61 -1.92
C ARG A 109 -2.17 -9.85 -3.03
N LYS A 110 -3.43 -10.12 -2.69
CA LYS A 110 -4.52 -10.24 -3.68
C LYS A 110 -4.73 -8.94 -4.47
N LEU A 111 -4.59 -7.79 -3.82
CA LEU A 111 -4.65 -6.49 -4.50
C LEU A 111 -3.36 -6.20 -5.28
N TRP A 112 -2.21 -6.62 -4.76
CA TRP A 112 -0.92 -6.53 -5.43
C TRP A 112 -0.93 -7.29 -6.74
N GLU A 113 -1.32 -8.55 -6.76
CA GLU A 113 -1.39 -9.37 -7.98
C GLU A 113 -2.28 -8.74 -9.06
N LYS A 114 -3.40 -8.13 -8.66
CA LYS A 114 -4.33 -7.45 -9.57
C LYS A 114 -3.88 -6.07 -10.02
N ALA A 115 -2.97 -5.43 -9.29
CA ALA A 115 -2.47 -4.11 -9.65
C ALA A 115 -1.60 -4.22 -10.90
N LEU A 116 -2.02 -3.52 -11.95
CA LEU A 116 -1.29 -3.43 -13.21
C LEU A 116 -0.27 -2.29 -13.14
N THR A 117 0.88 -2.48 -13.78
CA THR A 117 1.81 -1.38 -14.05
C THR A 117 1.21 -0.43 -15.09
N VAL A 118 1.73 0.80 -15.20
CA VAL A 118 1.36 1.75 -16.25
C VAL A 118 1.64 1.14 -17.62
N ASP A 119 2.78 0.46 -17.79
CA ASP A 119 3.11 -0.26 -19.03
C ASP A 119 2.04 -1.30 -19.38
N GLN A 120 1.59 -2.11 -18.40
CA GLN A 120 0.52 -3.10 -18.62
C GLN A 120 -0.83 -2.47 -18.93
N LEU A 121 -1.16 -1.32 -18.32
CA LEU A 121 -2.38 -0.59 -18.63
C LEU A 121 -2.36 -0.03 -20.07
N GLN A 122 -1.19 0.42 -20.54
CA GLN A 122 -1.02 0.88 -21.91
C GLN A 122 -1.20 -0.27 -22.90
N ASP A 123 -0.61 -1.45 -22.65
CA ASP A 123 -0.77 -2.62 -23.51
C ASP A 123 -2.22 -3.10 -23.64
N VAL A 124 -2.98 -3.09 -22.52
CA VAL A 124 -4.40 -3.46 -22.53
C VAL A 124 -5.23 -2.46 -23.35
N SER A 125 -4.91 -1.17 -23.28
CA SER A 125 -5.64 -0.13 -24.02
C SER A 125 -5.38 -0.13 -25.52
N GLN A 126 -4.25 -0.70 -25.97
CA GLN A 126 -3.90 -0.82 -27.39
C GLN A 126 -4.47 -2.08 -28.05
N CYS A 127 -5.06 -3.00 -27.28
CA CYS A 127 -5.70 -4.22 -27.78
C CYS A 127 -7.22 -4.11 -27.97
N VAL A 128 -7.83 -2.93 -27.75
CA VAL A 128 -9.29 -2.71 -27.85
C VAL A 128 -9.65 -1.86 -29.07
#